data_AF-A0AAN7U6S1-F1
#
_entry.id   AF-A0AAN7U6S1-F1
#
_cell.length_a   1.000
_cell.length_b   1.000
_cell.length_c   1.000
_cell.angle_alpha   90.00
_cell.angle_beta   90.00
_cell.angle_gamma   90.00
#
_symmetry.space_group_name_H-M   'P 1'
#
loop_
_entity.id
_entity.type
_entity.pdbx_description
1 polymer ?
#
loop_
_entity_poly.entity_id
_entity_poly.type
_entity_poly.pdbx_seq_one_letter_code
_entity_poly.pdbx_strand_id
1 'polypeptide(L)'
;MKLILILVLILSVVTSSFSMDVEKNEASQIELQSSRDYGYFALGFAEGINISLTGNLRVCVANISLGLCGFSLSFSLIDSGLKHDSSGDAKSGIRDFGNHLIHLVHYYQKCGVRKFISEISAISKEVTNETGILKVTRNTTIEISHNKHDLTSDFKSAISDCGRGDYTGCGVASGRIVGILMRQ
;
A
#
# COMPACT_ATOMS: atom_id res chain seq x y z
N MET A 1 12.01 -24.08 65.47
CA MET A 1 11.69 -22.66 65.17
C MET A 1 12.86 -21.82 64.61
N LYS A 2 14.05 -22.37 64.33
CA LYS A 2 15.18 -21.60 63.74
C LYS A 2 15.35 -21.74 62.22
N LEU A 3 14.63 -22.66 61.57
CA LEU A 3 14.79 -22.97 60.15
C LEU A 3 13.83 -22.22 59.21
N ILE A 4 12.75 -21.63 59.74
CA ILE A 4 11.75 -20.91 58.92
C ILE A 4 12.15 -19.43 58.72
N LEU A 5 12.97 -18.87 59.62
CA LEU A 5 13.38 -17.46 59.55
C LEU A 5 14.46 -17.16 58.50
N ILE A 6 15.17 -18.18 58.01
CA ILE A 6 16.21 -18.01 56.99
C ILE A 6 15.62 -18.00 55.57
N LEU A 7 14.46 -18.63 55.36
CA LEU A 7 13.83 -18.70 54.03
C LEU A 7 13.16 -17.37 53.60
N VAL A 8 12.76 -16.53 54.55
CA VAL A 8 12.08 -15.25 54.27
C VAL A 8 13.07 -14.14 53.91
N LEU A 9 14.35 -14.26 54.29
CA LEU A 9 15.38 -13.25 54.02
C LEU A 9 16.04 -13.36 52.64
N ILE A 10 15.80 -14.45 51.90
CA ILE A 10 16.36 -14.65 50.54
C ILE A 10 15.37 -14.17 49.46
N LEU A 11 14.11 -13.90 49.81
CA LEU A 11 13.09 -13.45 48.84
C LEU A 11 13.07 -11.93 48.56
N SER A 12 13.96 -11.14 49.16
CA SER A 12 13.90 -9.66 49.04
C SER A 12 14.92 -9.04 48.07
N VAL A 13 15.61 -9.82 47.22
CA VAL A 13 16.65 -9.26 46.33
C VAL A 13 16.49 -9.73 44.87
N VAL A 14 15.31 -9.61 44.29
CA VAL A 14 15.17 -9.47 42.82
C VAL A 14 13.92 -8.63 42.49
N THR A 15 13.90 -7.37 42.91
CA THR A 15 13.14 -6.36 42.14
C THR A 15 14.10 -5.77 41.12
N SER A 16 14.38 -6.53 40.07
CA SER A 16 15.04 -5.99 38.89
C SER A 16 14.06 -4.99 38.27
N SER A 17 14.37 -3.71 38.44
CA SER A 17 13.79 -2.61 37.68
C SER A 17 14.02 -2.90 36.20
N PHE A 18 13.02 -3.47 35.52
CA PHE A 18 12.97 -3.41 34.07
C PHE A 18 12.49 -2.00 33.72
N SER A 19 13.43 -1.07 33.60
CA SER A 19 13.18 0.17 32.85
C SER A 19 12.90 -0.22 31.41
N MET A 20 11.65 -0.02 30.99
CA MET A 20 11.18 -0.21 29.62
C MET A 20 11.69 0.95 28.74
N ASP A 21 12.86 0.80 28.15
CA ASP A 21 13.38 1.68 27.09
C ASP A 21 13.42 0.98 25.71
N VAL A 22 12.59 -0.05 25.51
CA VAL A 22 12.53 -0.83 24.25
C VAL A 22 11.45 -0.31 23.28
N GLU A 23 10.38 0.31 23.78
CA GLU A 23 9.20 0.66 22.98
C GLU A 23 9.44 1.79 21.96
N LYS A 24 10.36 2.72 22.26
CA LYS A 24 10.67 3.86 21.36
C LYS A 24 11.46 3.46 20.10
N ASN A 25 12.28 2.41 20.20
CA ASN A 25 13.12 1.98 19.08
C ASN A 25 12.33 1.15 18.06
N GLU A 26 11.38 0.32 18.51
CA GLU A 26 10.56 -0.50 17.62
C GLU A 26 9.58 0.34 16.78
N ALA A 27 8.91 1.32 17.38
CA ALA A 27 8.00 2.21 16.65
C ALA A 27 8.74 3.01 15.55
N SER A 28 9.95 3.50 15.84
CA SER A 28 10.78 4.22 14.87
C SER A 28 11.26 3.31 13.72
N GLN A 29 11.57 2.05 14.01
CA GLN A 29 11.95 1.08 12.98
C GLN A 29 10.78 0.69 12.07
N ILE A 30 9.57 0.53 12.63
CA ILE A 30 8.35 0.24 11.85
C ILE A 30 8.02 1.39 10.91
N GLU A 31 8.12 2.64 11.36
CA GLU A 31 7.87 3.82 10.54
C GLU A 31 8.92 3.98 9.42
N LEU A 32 10.19 3.70 9.72
CA LEU A 32 11.29 3.72 8.74
C LEU A 32 11.14 2.59 7.71
N GLN A 33 10.74 1.39 8.14
CA GLN A 33 10.43 0.27 7.25
C GLN A 33 9.29 0.64 6.31
N SER A 34 8.16 1.09 6.85
CA SER A 34 7.00 1.49 6.07
C SER A 34 7.30 2.61 5.07
N SER A 35 8.20 3.53 5.42
CA SER A 35 8.67 4.59 4.51
C SER A 35 9.45 4.03 3.33
N ARG A 36 10.38 3.09 3.56
CA ARG A 36 11.13 2.43 2.49
C ARG A 36 10.19 1.62 1.58
N ASP A 37 9.22 0.95 2.17
CA ASP A 37 8.20 0.17 1.47
C ASP A 37 7.38 1.05 0.51
N TYR A 38 7.00 2.25 0.96
CA TYR A 38 6.33 3.21 0.09
C TYR A 38 7.22 3.70 -1.05
N GLY A 39 8.51 3.98 -0.79
CA GLY A 39 9.47 4.35 -1.83
C GLY A 39 9.60 3.26 -2.91
N TYR A 40 9.68 1.99 -2.52
CA TYR A 40 9.69 0.85 -3.45
C TYR A 40 8.39 0.72 -4.25
N PHE A 41 7.25 0.92 -3.59
CA PHE A 41 5.94 0.96 -4.24
C PHE A 41 5.87 2.08 -5.27
N ALA A 42 6.29 3.30 -4.93
CA ALA A 42 6.28 4.43 -5.83
C ALA A 42 7.19 4.19 -7.05
N LEU A 43 8.40 3.66 -6.86
CA LEU A 43 9.27 3.30 -7.99
C LEU A 43 8.61 2.26 -8.91
N GLY A 44 8.03 1.20 -8.33
CA GLY A 44 7.30 0.19 -9.09
C GLY A 44 6.11 0.76 -9.83
N PHE A 45 5.34 1.65 -9.19
CA PHE A 45 4.21 2.31 -9.81
C PHE A 45 4.61 3.08 -11.05
N ALA A 46 5.68 3.89 -10.97
CA ALA A 46 6.22 4.62 -12.12
C ALA A 46 6.58 3.67 -13.27
N GLU A 47 7.19 2.52 -12.99
CA GLU A 47 7.47 1.49 -13.98
C GLU A 47 6.18 0.92 -14.59
N GLY A 48 5.16 0.61 -13.79
CA GLY A 48 3.88 0.08 -14.24
C GLY A 48 3.12 1.01 -15.20
N ILE A 49 3.27 2.33 -15.06
CA ILE A 49 2.73 3.34 -16.00
C ILE A 49 3.75 3.79 -17.07
N ASN A 50 4.88 3.10 -17.21
CA ASN A 50 5.93 3.42 -18.19
C ASN A 50 6.49 4.85 -18.06
N ILE A 51 6.73 5.30 -16.82
CA ILE A 51 7.56 6.47 -16.50
C ILE A 51 8.97 5.98 -16.18
N SER A 52 9.94 6.41 -16.99
CA SER A 52 11.35 6.18 -16.69
C SER A 52 11.85 7.22 -15.70
N LEU A 53 12.16 6.78 -14.47
CA LEU A 53 12.78 7.62 -13.44
C LEU A 53 14.31 7.42 -13.48
N THR A 54 15.05 8.49 -13.73
CA THR A 54 16.51 8.47 -13.81
C THR A 54 17.14 9.52 -12.89
N GLY A 55 18.40 9.29 -12.49
CA GLY A 55 19.19 10.22 -11.68
C GLY A 55 18.46 10.68 -10.41
N ASN A 56 18.41 12.01 -10.22
CA ASN A 56 17.83 12.63 -9.03
C ASN A 56 16.33 12.36 -8.85
N LEU A 57 15.58 12.11 -9.93
CA LEU A 57 14.15 11.77 -9.83
C LEU A 57 13.96 10.41 -9.13
N ARG A 58 14.74 9.41 -9.54
CA ARG A 58 14.69 8.07 -8.94
C ARG A 58 15.07 8.12 -7.47
N VAL A 59 16.12 8.86 -7.14
CA VAL A 59 16.57 9.04 -5.74
C VAL A 59 15.49 9.74 -4.92
N CYS A 60 14.87 10.80 -5.44
CA CYS A 60 13.80 11.50 -4.73
C CYS A 60 12.61 10.58 -4.45
N VAL A 61 12.12 9.87 -5.47
CA VAL A 61 10.96 8.96 -5.33
C VAL A 61 11.26 7.81 -4.36
N ALA A 62 12.47 7.26 -4.40
CA ALA A 62 12.88 6.19 -3.50
C ALA A 62 12.91 6.60 -2.01
N ASN A 63 13.04 7.90 -1.73
CA ASN A 63 13.15 8.46 -0.37
C ASN A 63 11.85 9.12 0.11
N ILE A 64 10.71 8.86 -0.54
CA ILE A 64 9.41 9.33 -0.04
C ILE A 64 9.11 8.63 1.29
N SER A 65 8.97 9.41 2.36
CA SER A 65 8.60 8.91 3.68
C SER A 65 7.09 9.00 3.86
N LEU A 66 6.41 7.88 3.57
CA LEU A 66 4.97 7.72 3.74
C LEU A 66 4.64 6.30 4.21
N GLY A 67 3.48 6.15 4.85
CA GLY A 67 2.90 4.85 5.12
C GLY A 67 2.28 4.22 3.87
N LEU A 68 2.54 2.93 3.64
CA LEU A 68 1.86 2.15 2.60
C LEU A 68 0.50 1.58 3.04
N CYS A 69 0.17 1.72 4.34
CA CYS A 69 -1.01 1.14 4.97
C CYS A 69 -2.33 1.42 4.21
N GLY A 70 -2.46 2.60 3.61
CA GLY A 70 -3.62 2.98 2.81
C GLY A 70 -3.84 2.04 1.61
N PHE A 71 -2.81 1.87 0.78
CA PHE A 71 -2.89 0.97 -0.38
C PHE A 71 -3.10 -0.49 0.04
N SER A 72 -2.41 -0.94 1.10
CA SER A 72 -2.59 -2.30 1.62
C SER A 72 -4.03 -2.57 2.08
N LEU A 73 -4.66 -1.61 2.76
CA LEU A 73 -6.06 -1.71 3.17
C LEU A 73 -6.99 -1.73 1.95
N SER A 74 -6.75 -0.86 0.97
CA SER A 74 -7.51 -0.85 -0.28
C SER A 74 -7.48 -2.21 -0.98
N PHE A 75 -6.30 -2.82 -1.09
CA PHE A 75 -6.14 -4.15 -1.67
C PHE A 75 -6.80 -5.25 -0.85
N SER A 76 -6.77 -5.17 0.48
CA SER A 76 -7.49 -6.11 1.35
C SER A 76 -9.01 -6.05 1.14
N LEU A 77 -9.58 -4.86 0.97
CA LEU A 77 -11.01 -4.68 0.68
C LEU A 77 -11.37 -5.20 -0.71
N ILE A 78 -10.53 -4.93 -1.71
CA ILE A 78 -10.72 -5.47 -3.06
C ILE A 78 -10.66 -7.00 -3.04
N ASP A 79 -9.68 -7.60 -2.35
CA ASP A 79 -9.55 -9.05 -2.20
C ASP A 79 -10.77 -9.67 -1.50
N SER A 80 -11.24 -9.06 -0.40
CA SER A 80 -12.48 -9.46 0.28
C SER A 80 -13.67 -9.42 -0.69
N GLY A 81 -13.82 -8.32 -1.42
CA GLY A 81 -14.89 -8.14 -2.40
C GLY A 81 -14.87 -9.18 -3.52
N LEU A 82 -13.68 -9.55 -4.01
CA LEU A 82 -13.50 -10.57 -5.04
C LEU A 82 -13.72 -12.00 -4.52
N LYS A 83 -13.35 -12.29 -3.25
CA LYS A 83 -13.47 -13.63 -2.66
C LYS A 83 -14.88 -13.95 -2.17
N HIS A 84 -15.61 -12.95 -1.71
CA HIS A 84 -16.92 -13.10 -1.08
C HIS A 84 -18.06 -12.54 -1.93
N ASP A 85 -17.80 -12.19 -3.20
CA ASP A 85 -18.74 -11.52 -4.10
C ASP A 85 -19.36 -10.25 -3.47
N SER A 86 -18.63 -9.60 -2.57
CA SER A 86 -19.07 -8.39 -1.88
C SER A 86 -18.75 -7.16 -2.73
N SER A 87 -19.74 -6.75 -3.52
CA SER A 87 -19.62 -5.52 -4.32
C SER A 87 -19.37 -4.28 -3.44
N GLY A 88 -19.83 -4.26 -2.19
CA GLY A 88 -19.59 -3.17 -1.25
C GLY A 88 -18.12 -3.03 -0.87
N ASP A 89 -17.45 -4.15 -0.57
CA ASP A 89 -16.03 -4.16 -0.20
C ASP A 89 -15.17 -3.81 -1.41
N ALA A 90 -15.46 -4.40 -2.58
CA ALA A 90 -14.73 -4.11 -3.81
C ALA A 90 -14.81 -2.62 -4.18
N LYS A 91 -16.01 -2.03 -4.12
CA LYS A 91 -16.21 -0.60 -4.38
C LYS A 91 -15.48 0.29 -3.38
N SER A 92 -15.53 -0.07 -2.10
CA SER A 92 -14.85 0.68 -1.04
C SER A 92 -13.34 0.63 -1.23
N GLY A 93 -12.78 -0.55 -1.50
CA GLY A 93 -11.36 -0.70 -1.78
C GLY A 93 -10.89 0.04 -3.04
N ILE A 94 -11.69 0.05 -4.13
CA ILE A 94 -11.39 0.85 -5.34
C ILE A 94 -11.41 2.36 -5.02
N ARG A 95 -12.38 2.81 -4.23
CA ARG A 95 -12.48 4.21 -3.79
C ARG A 95 -11.25 4.62 -2.98
N ASP A 96 -10.85 3.79 -2.03
CA ASP A 96 -9.69 4.05 -1.18
C ASP A 96 -8.39 4.03 -1.98
N PHE A 97 -8.27 3.09 -2.92
CA PHE A 97 -7.16 3.07 -3.88
C PHE A 97 -7.06 4.40 -4.63
N GLY A 98 -8.19 4.91 -5.15
CA GLY A 98 -8.29 6.23 -5.77
C GLY A 98 -7.83 7.37 -4.87
N ASN A 99 -8.29 7.39 -3.63
CA ASN A 99 -7.90 8.40 -2.64
C ASN A 99 -6.38 8.40 -2.40
N HIS A 100 -5.76 7.22 -2.34
CA HIS A 100 -4.31 7.11 -2.12
C HIS A 100 -3.46 7.47 -3.35
N LEU A 101 -4.01 7.40 -4.57
CA LEU A 101 -3.33 7.89 -5.78
C LEU A 101 -3.02 9.39 -5.72
N ILE A 102 -3.87 10.21 -5.10
CA ILE A 102 -3.61 11.66 -4.93
C ILE A 102 -2.33 11.91 -4.14
N HIS A 103 -2.05 11.10 -3.12
CA HIS A 103 -0.81 11.22 -2.36
C HIS A 103 0.38 10.94 -3.26
N LEU A 104 0.33 9.86 -4.05
CA LEU A 104 1.41 9.51 -4.97
C LEU A 104 1.67 10.62 -6.00
N VAL A 105 0.61 11.21 -6.57
CA VAL A 105 0.68 12.36 -7.47
C VAL A 105 1.43 13.52 -6.82
N HIS A 106 1.05 13.89 -5.61
CA HIS A 106 1.67 14.99 -4.87
C HIS A 106 3.18 14.77 -4.68
N TYR A 107 3.59 13.56 -4.31
CA TYR A 107 5.01 13.26 -4.11
C TYR A 107 5.80 13.19 -5.43
N TYR A 108 5.20 12.67 -6.49
CA TYR A 108 5.79 12.75 -7.83
C TYR A 108 6.02 14.19 -8.27
N GLN A 109 5.03 15.07 -8.07
CA GLN A 109 5.18 16.49 -8.38
C GLN A 109 6.29 17.14 -7.54
N LYS A 110 6.35 16.84 -6.23
CA LYS A 110 7.45 17.30 -5.35
C LYS A 110 8.83 16.83 -5.84
N CYS A 111 8.91 15.63 -6.38
CA CYS A 111 10.13 15.09 -6.97
C CYS A 111 10.42 15.60 -8.39
N GLY A 112 9.55 16.43 -8.99
CA GLY A 112 9.73 16.97 -10.35
C GLY A 112 9.25 16.05 -11.48
N VAL A 113 8.57 14.95 -11.16
CA VAL A 113 7.92 14.09 -12.15
C VAL A 113 6.66 14.79 -12.67
N ARG A 114 6.60 15.00 -13.99
CA ARG A 114 5.49 15.72 -14.65
C ARG A 114 4.63 14.84 -15.55
N LYS A 115 5.19 13.74 -16.06
CA LYS A 115 4.51 12.84 -16.99
C LYS A 115 3.32 12.17 -16.30
N PHE A 116 2.17 12.14 -16.97
CA PHE A 116 0.93 11.48 -16.53
C PHE A 116 0.29 11.99 -15.23
N ILE A 117 0.79 13.09 -14.63
CA ILE A 117 0.26 13.63 -13.36
C ILE A 117 -1.22 14.01 -13.46
N SER A 118 -1.62 14.67 -14.55
CA SER A 118 -3.02 15.04 -14.81
C SER A 118 -3.91 13.81 -14.97
N GLU A 119 -3.41 12.80 -15.67
CA GLU A 119 -4.11 11.57 -15.99
C GLU A 119 -4.29 10.71 -14.74
N ILE A 120 -3.24 10.54 -13.92
CA ILE A 120 -3.35 9.85 -12.61
C ILE A 120 -4.36 10.59 -11.71
N SER A 121 -4.32 11.93 -11.71
CA SER A 121 -5.28 12.74 -10.95
C SER A 121 -6.72 12.59 -11.45
N ALA A 122 -6.91 12.47 -12.77
CA ALA A 122 -8.22 12.25 -13.37
C ALA A 122 -8.75 10.85 -13.00
N ILE A 123 -7.91 9.81 -13.09
CA ILE A 123 -8.27 8.46 -12.67
C ILE A 123 -8.60 8.42 -11.19
N SER A 124 -7.80 9.04 -10.33
CA SER A 124 -8.10 9.15 -8.91
C SER A 124 -9.51 9.71 -8.67
N LYS A 125 -9.85 10.84 -9.32
CA LYS A 125 -11.20 11.42 -9.22
C LYS A 125 -12.29 10.50 -9.77
N GLU A 126 -12.04 9.85 -10.90
CA GLU A 126 -12.99 8.93 -11.53
C GLU A 126 -13.31 7.76 -10.59
N VAL A 127 -12.28 7.10 -10.06
CA VAL A 127 -12.45 5.93 -9.19
C VAL A 127 -12.84 6.28 -7.75
N THR A 128 -12.91 7.57 -7.39
CA THR A 128 -13.54 8.02 -6.15
C THR A 128 -15.05 8.32 -6.29
N ASN A 129 -15.54 8.50 -7.52
CA ASN A 129 -16.94 8.80 -7.81
C ASN A 129 -17.74 7.51 -8.07
N GLU A 130 -18.99 7.43 -7.62
CA GLU A 130 -19.84 6.23 -7.80
C GLU A 130 -19.92 5.75 -9.25
N THR A 131 -20.11 6.66 -10.20
CA THR A 131 -20.18 6.31 -11.63
C THR A 131 -18.87 5.72 -12.15
N GLY A 132 -17.72 6.26 -11.75
CA GLY A 132 -16.42 5.76 -12.18
C GLY A 132 -16.05 4.45 -11.50
N ILE A 133 -16.38 4.29 -10.21
CA ILE A 133 -16.27 3.00 -9.51
C ILE A 133 -17.08 1.94 -10.25
N LEU A 134 -18.34 2.22 -10.60
CA LEU A 134 -19.18 1.29 -11.36
C LEU A 134 -18.57 0.92 -12.71
N LYS A 135 -17.95 1.87 -13.42
CA LYS A 135 -17.23 1.62 -14.68
C LYS A 135 -16.05 0.66 -14.46
N VAL A 136 -15.22 0.92 -13.45
CA VAL A 136 -14.08 0.05 -13.11
C VAL A 136 -14.55 -1.33 -12.68
N THR A 137 -15.52 -1.43 -11.77
CA THR A 137 -16.07 -2.71 -11.31
C THR A 137 -16.72 -3.48 -12.45
N ARG A 138 -17.50 -2.82 -13.32
CA ARG A 138 -18.12 -3.48 -14.49
C ARG A 138 -17.08 -4.03 -15.45
N ASN A 139 -16.02 -3.27 -15.74
CA ASN A 139 -14.94 -3.74 -16.61
C ASN A 139 -14.21 -4.92 -15.96
N THR A 140 -13.98 -4.87 -14.64
CA THR A 140 -13.40 -5.97 -13.86
C THR A 140 -14.27 -7.25 -13.90
N THR A 141 -15.61 -7.14 -13.83
CA THR A 141 -16.50 -8.32 -13.82
C THR A 141 -16.85 -8.86 -15.22
N ILE A 142 -17.03 -7.99 -16.21
CA ILE A 142 -17.44 -8.40 -17.58
C ILE A 142 -16.25 -8.92 -18.39
N GLU A 143 -15.02 -8.42 -18.14
CA GLU A 143 -13.82 -8.85 -18.88
C GLU A 143 -13.35 -10.27 -18.53
N ILE A 144 -13.75 -10.81 -17.36
CA ILE A 144 -13.56 -12.23 -16.98
C ILE A 144 -14.20 -13.19 -18.00
N SER A 145 -15.21 -12.74 -18.77
CA SER A 145 -15.93 -13.58 -19.73
C SER A 145 -15.39 -13.55 -21.17
N HIS A 146 -14.50 -12.61 -21.57
CA HIS A 146 -14.23 -12.36 -23.00
C HIS A 146 -12.76 -12.03 -23.38
N ASN A 147 -11.75 -12.64 -22.74
CA ASN A 147 -10.34 -12.66 -23.20
C ASN A 147 -9.68 -11.29 -23.52
N LYS A 148 -10.17 -10.19 -22.94
CA LYS A 148 -9.47 -8.89 -22.93
C LYS A 148 -8.70 -8.77 -21.61
N HIS A 149 -7.62 -7.98 -21.61
CA HIS A 149 -6.78 -7.76 -20.43
C HIS A 149 -7.63 -7.46 -19.19
N ASP A 150 -7.71 -8.45 -18.29
CA ASP A 150 -8.60 -8.42 -17.15
C ASP A 150 -7.95 -7.67 -15.99
N LEU A 151 -8.51 -6.52 -15.62
CA LEU A 151 -8.09 -5.74 -14.44
C LEU A 151 -8.04 -6.61 -13.17
N THR A 152 -8.86 -7.65 -13.07
CA THR A 152 -8.84 -8.60 -11.94
C THR A 152 -7.47 -9.25 -11.79
N SER A 153 -6.78 -9.58 -12.89
CA SER A 153 -5.46 -10.21 -12.85
C SER A 153 -4.39 -9.26 -12.31
N ASP A 154 -4.45 -7.98 -12.71
CA ASP A 154 -3.54 -6.95 -12.19
C ASP A 154 -3.85 -6.64 -10.72
N PHE A 155 -5.13 -6.55 -10.32
CA PHE A 155 -5.51 -6.40 -8.92
C PHE A 155 -5.05 -7.59 -8.07
N LYS A 156 -5.23 -8.83 -8.54
CA LYS A 156 -4.73 -10.04 -7.85
C LYS A 156 -3.21 -10.03 -7.72
N SER A 157 -2.50 -9.54 -8.74
CA SER A 157 -1.04 -9.39 -8.69
C SER A 157 -0.64 -8.34 -7.64
N ALA A 158 -1.29 -7.17 -7.63
CA ALA A 158 -1.05 -6.14 -6.63
C ALA A 158 -1.33 -6.65 -5.20
N ILE A 159 -2.47 -7.33 -4.99
CA ILE A 159 -2.83 -7.95 -3.71
C ILE A 159 -1.75 -8.96 -3.27
N SER A 160 -1.36 -9.87 -4.17
CA SER A 160 -0.38 -10.91 -3.85
C SER A 160 1.01 -10.32 -3.56
N ASP A 161 1.45 -9.34 -4.34
CA ASP A 161 2.76 -8.72 -4.20
C ASP A 161 2.83 -7.86 -2.93
N CYS A 162 1.77 -7.07 -2.65
CA CYS A 162 1.70 -6.32 -1.40
C CYS A 162 1.62 -7.23 -0.18
N GLY A 163 0.87 -8.34 -0.25
CA GLY A 163 0.71 -9.29 0.85
C GLY A 163 2.00 -10.05 1.19
N ARG A 164 2.91 -10.25 0.22
CA ARG A 164 4.23 -10.88 0.43
C ARG A 164 5.36 -9.90 0.73
N GLY A 165 5.06 -8.60 0.83
CA GLY A 165 6.07 -7.54 1.05
C GLY A 165 6.90 -7.19 -0.18
N ASP A 166 6.52 -7.63 -1.38
CA ASP A 166 7.14 -7.21 -2.63
C ASP A 166 6.50 -5.90 -3.10
N TYR A 167 6.90 -4.81 -2.45
CA TYR A 167 6.30 -3.50 -2.71
C TYR A 167 6.64 -2.93 -4.07
N THR A 168 7.79 -3.30 -4.66
CA THR A 168 8.08 -2.96 -6.05
C THR A 168 7.12 -3.66 -7.00
N GLY A 169 6.92 -4.98 -6.87
CA GLY A 169 5.92 -5.72 -7.65
C GLY A 169 4.51 -5.17 -7.47
N CYS A 170 4.12 -4.89 -6.23
CA CYS A 170 2.83 -4.30 -5.91
C CYS A 170 2.65 -2.93 -6.58
N GLY A 171 3.69 -2.10 -6.56
CA GLY A 171 3.75 -0.84 -7.29
C GLY A 171 3.56 -1.05 -8.78
N VAL A 172 4.32 -1.97 -9.40
CA VAL A 172 4.23 -2.27 -10.85
C VAL A 172 2.82 -2.68 -11.24
N ALA A 173 2.20 -3.61 -10.50
CA ALA A 173 0.84 -4.05 -10.75
C ALA A 173 -0.16 -2.88 -10.61
N SER A 174 -0.02 -2.06 -9.56
CA SER A 174 -0.84 -0.87 -9.35
C SER A 174 -0.71 0.15 -10.48
N GLY A 175 0.52 0.35 -10.97
CA GLY A 175 0.78 1.20 -12.13
C GLY A 175 0.13 0.66 -13.39
N ARG A 176 0.18 -0.65 -13.63
CA ARG A 176 -0.49 -1.27 -14.79
C ARG A 176 -2.00 -1.06 -14.76
N ILE A 177 -2.65 -1.22 -13.60
CA ILE A 177 -4.08 -0.92 -13.41
C ILE A 177 -4.39 0.50 -13.86
N VAL A 178 -3.66 1.48 -13.33
CA VAL A 178 -3.86 2.89 -13.69
C VAL A 178 -3.55 3.15 -15.17
N GLY A 179 -2.50 2.54 -15.70
CA GLY A 179 -2.14 2.64 -17.12
C GLY A 179 -3.17 2.01 -18.07
N ILE A 180 -3.93 1.00 -17.64
CA ILE A 180 -5.09 0.48 -18.37
C ILE A 180 -6.23 1.48 -18.31
N LEU A 181 -6.55 2.00 -17.13
CA LEU A 181 -7.64 2.97 -16.95
C LEU A 181 -7.44 4.26 -17.75
N MET A 182 -6.19 4.74 -17.89
CA MET A 182 -5.86 5.90 -18.73
C MET A 182 -6.15 5.72 -20.22
N ARG A 183 -6.30 4.48 -20.70
CA ARG A 183 -6.53 4.15 -22.12
C ARG A 183 -8.00 3.90 -22.45
N GLN A 184 -8.90 3.97 -21.46
CA GLN A 184 -10.35 3.74 -21.60
C GLN A 184 -11.12 5.04 -21.76
#